data_AF-A0A3D4ZV24-F1
#
_entry.id   AF-A0A3D4ZV24-F1
#
_cell.length_a   1.000
_cell.length_b   1.000
_cell.length_c   1.000
_cell.angle_alpha   90.00
_cell.angle_beta   90.00
_cell.angle_gamma   90.00
#
_symmetry.space_group_name_H-M   'P 1'
#
loop_
_entity.id
_entity.type
_entity.pdbx_description
1 polymer ?
#
loop_
_entity_poly.entity_id
_entity_poly.type
_entity_poly.pdbx_seq_one_letter_code
_entity_poly.pdbx_strand_id
1 'polypeptide(L)'
;MGGMAGCISSHAFESAMDTAVCGLVLYEHSAVGKEWFEICLNYLIAVTVGHGFDEGWNEGAGYGTSKNKWLTNASLYYDTALPDAHLGRNPRYGTLGDWFCRIIPVGMSHHAWGNQANASRGNHVAAFRKMAYLTGDGRLISNWREYGGDKFSPWRAWIEYVLPAHYAEPEPTQDARLARCFPVDGWVMAASGPPGLRSTYEQGAGVIFQCRPRGGYSHSFNSDGSFQLHAYGQMLNHGGGTSANLDAYAYHTMSHNTILVDGLGQAQPSSGMTYPTYGRIVGFQESDGLVYMAGDVTRCYPKEPGNYRRWGLPLDEVYAARALPYLERFIRHILFVDGSYFVVYDDLRCSQPARYTWMYHILPDSPVTFDANTFAVDYTAGDVPVRLQHIYRPEALELDNRKGEDGLVNPFTGEDYRALRKGDILCGHNLWITNREPSEEWHFLSVVYPQPSGGEIPAIERIDDNTVRVGEKTICFDPSAPSAAAADILVDVTQFR
;
A
#
# COMPACT_ATOMS: atom_id res chain seq x y z
N MET A 1 -25.66 -4.44 -3.77
CA MET A 1 -25.22 -3.22 -3.06
C MET A 1 -25.31 -3.50 -1.58
N GLY A 2 -24.22 -3.36 -0.82
CA GLY A 2 -24.25 -3.57 0.62
C GLY A 2 -24.84 -2.36 1.34
N GLY A 3 -25.68 -2.61 2.35
CA GLY A 3 -26.23 -1.58 3.23
C GLY A 3 -25.24 -1.18 4.32
N MET A 4 -25.60 -0.15 5.10
CA MET A 4 -24.75 0.38 6.18
C MET A 4 -24.48 -0.61 7.33
N ALA A 5 -25.26 -1.69 7.42
CA ALA A 5 -25.12 -2.72 8.45
C ALA A 5 -24.07 -3.81 8.11
N GLY A 6 -23.38 -3.72 6.96
CA GLY A 6 -22.37 -4.69 6.53
C GLY A 6 -21.18 -4.02 5.87
N CYS A 7 -20.99 -4.25 4.57
CA CYS A 7 -20.01 -3.54 3.76
C CYS A 7 -20.72 -2.43 2.97
N ILE A 8 -20.56 -1.19 3.41
CA ILE A 8 -21.19 -0.06 2.75
C ILE A 8 -20.37 0.32 1.50
N SER A 9 -21.05 0.47 0.37
CA SER A 9 -20.39 0.87 -0.88
C SER A 9 -19.85 2.30 -0.78
N SER A 10 -18.85 2.63 -1.61
CA SER A 10 -18.12 3.90 -1.54
C SER A 10 -19.04 5.13 -1.47
N HIS A 11 -19.90 5.33 -2.48
CA HIS A 11 -20.81 6.48 -2.50
C HIS A 11 -21.93 6.41 -1.46
N ALA A 12 -22.37 5.22 -1.05
CA ALA A 12 -23.35 5.10 0.03
C ALA A 12 -22.76 5.59 1.35
N PHE A 13 -21.49 5.31 1.63
CA PHE A 13 -20.78 5.83 2.80
C PHE A 13 -20.63 7.34 2.74
N GLU A 14 -20.11 7.87 1.63
CA GLU A 14 -19.93 9.33 1.49
C GLU A 14 -21.27 10.06 1.61
N SER A 15 -22.33 9.56 0.96
CA SER A 15 -23.68 10.14 1.04
C SER A 15 -24.23 10.07 2.46
N ALA A 16 -24.00 8.97 3.17
CA ALA A 16 -24.48 8.82 4.53
C ALA A 16 -23.81 9.83 5.48
N MET A 17 -22.48 9.97 5.38
CA MET A 17 -21.73 10.94 6.18
C MET A 17 -22.05 12.39 5.79
N ASP A 18 -22.25 12.67 4.50
CA ASP A 18 -22.64 14.00 4.02
C ASP A 18 -23.99 14.45 4.60
N THR A 19 -24.98 13.54 4.56
CA THR A 19 -26.36 13.80 4.99
C THR A 19 -26.61 13.53 6.48
N ALA A 20 -25.60 13.16 7.26
CA ALA A 20 -25.73 12.90 8.69
C ALA A 20 -26.29 14.11 9.46
N VAL A 21 -25.92 15.33 9.04
CA VAL A 21 -26.44 16.58 9.60
C VAL A 21 -27.95 16.75 9.40
N CYS A 22 -28.54 16.17 8.35
CA CYS A 22 -29.98 16.20 8.14
C CYS A 22 -30.72 15.43 9.23
N GLY A 23 -30.13 14.34 9.74
CA GLY A 23 -30.68 13.59 10.88
C GLY A 23 -30.75 14.46 12.13
N LEU A 24 -29.67 15.19 12.43
CA LEU A 24 -29.62 16.16 13.54
C LEU A 24 -30.71 17.23 13.42
N VAL A 25 -30.84 17.85 12.24
CA VAL A 25 -31.81 18.93 12.03
C VAL A 25 -33.26 18.44 12.08
N LEU A 26 -33.52 17.18 11.68
CA LEU A 26 -34.87 16.64 11.56
C LEU A 26 -35.31 15.76 12.75
N TYR A 27 -34.47 15.59 13.77
CA TYR A 27 -34.69 14.62 14.86
C TYR A 27 -36.07 14.72 15.52
N GLU A 28 -36.48 15.94 15.92
CA GLU A 28 -37.80 16.21 16.53
C GLU A 28 -38.89 16.57 15.51
N HIS A 29 -38.57 16.60 14.22
CA HIS A 29 -39.45 17.11 13.17
C HIS A 29 -39.93 16.05 12.18
N SER A 30 -39.31 14.86 12.16
CA SER A 30 -39.64 13.78 11.23
C SER A 30 -39.27 12.42 11.81
N ALA A 31 -40.19 11.45 11.73
CA ALA A 31 -39.90 10.06 12.11
C ALA A 31 -38.74 9.47 11.31
N VAL A 32 -38.69 9.74 9.99
CA VAL A 32 -37.58 9.31 9.12
C VAL A 32 -36.28 10.05 9.49
N GLY A 33 -36.37 11.33 9.87
CA GLY A 33 -35.23 12.11 10.34
C GLY A 33 -34.62 11.53 11.62
N LYS A 34 -35.47 11.12 12.56
CA LYS A 34 -35.08 10.44 13.78
C LYS A 34 -34.40 9.10 13.51
N GLU A 35 -34.98 8.24 12.68
CA GLU A 35 -34.36 6.96 12.29
C GLU A 35 -32.99 7.19 11.63
N TRP A 36 -32.90 8.16 10.72
CA TRP A 36 -31.64 8.50 10.07
C TRP A 36 -30.58 8.99 11.06
N PHE A 37 -30.97 9.86 12.00
CA PHE A 37 -30.10 10.30 13.09
C PHE A 37 -29.55 9.12 13.89
N GLU A 38 -30.44 8.21 14.31
CA GLU A 38 -30.09 7.05 15.14
C GLU A 38 -29.13 6.14 14.38
N ILE A 39 -29.38 5.88 13.10
CA ILE A 39 -28.49 5.05 12.29
C ILE A 39 -27.11 5.71 12.14
N CYS A 40 -27.04 6.99 11.78
CA CYS A 40 -25.76 7.70 11.62
C CYS A 40 -24.97 7.75 12.93
N LEU A 41 -25.62 8.10 14.05
CA LEU A 41 -24.93 8.17 15.35
C LEU A 41 -24.40 6.80 15.79
N ASN A 42 -25.23 5.77 15.73
CA ASN A 42 -24.81 4.41 16.07
C ASN A 42 -23.67 3.94 15.15
N TYR A 43 -23.72 4.28 13.86
CA TYR A 43 -22.64 3.97 12.93
C TYR A 43 -21.33 4.67 13.31
N LEU A 44 -21.37 5.97 13.60
CA LEU A 44 -20.18 6.75 14.01
C LEU A 44 -19.54 6.21 15.30
N ILE A 45 -20.35 5.71 16.23
CA ILE A 45 -19.91 5.13 17.51
C ILE A 45 -19.36 3.71 17.33
N ALA A 46 -20.08 2.83 16.62
CA ALA A 46 -19.83 1.39 16.64
C ALA A 46 -18.97 0.87 15.47
N VAL A 47 -19.10 1.48 14.29
CA VAL A 47 -18.46 0.99 13.06
C VAL A 47 -17.40 1.97 12.56
N THR A 48 -17.78 3.23 12.39
CA THR A 48 -16.95 4.38 11.97
C THR A 48 -16.40 4.29 10.54
N VAL A 49 -15.89 3.12 10.12
CA VAL A 49 -15.22 2.91 8.83
C VAL A 49 -16.04 1.98 7.93
N GLY A 50 -16.08 2.32 6.64
CA GLY A 50 -16.95 1.72 5.62
C GLY A 50 -16.85 0.22 5.41
N HIS A 51 -15.80 -0.46 5.88
CA HIS A 51 -15.70 -1.91 5.74
C HIS A 51 -15.70 -2.67 7.09
N GLY A 52 -15.92 -2.00 8.23
CA GLY A 52 -16.13 -2.66 9.53
C GLY A 52 -15.08 -2.25 10.56
N PHE A 53 -14.47 -3.23 11.24
CA PHE A 53 -13.42 -3.00 12.25
C PHE A 53 -12.05 -2.63 11.66
N ASP A 54 -12.06 -1.93 10.53
CA ASP A 54 -10.86 -1.55 9.81
C ASP A 54 -9.98 -0.59 10.65
N GLU A 55 -8.68 -0.70 10.44
CA GLU A 55 -7.60 0.10 11.01
C GLU A 55 -7.06 1.14 9.98
N GLY A 56 -7.52 1.06 8.73
CA GLY A 56 -7.20 1.91 7.59
C GLY A 56 -8.30 1.83 6.52
N TRP A 57 -7.99 2.15 5.26
CA TRP A 57 -8.93 2.00 4.15
C TRP A 57 -8.39 1.06 3.09
N ASN A 58 -9.13 -0.02 2.80
CA ASN A 58 -8.77 -1.00 1.77
C ASN A 58 -8.47 -0.34 0.41
N GLU A 59 -9.28 0.67 0.05
CA GLU A 59 -9.23 1.43 -1.21
C GLU A 59 -8.02 2.38 -1.34
N GLY A 60 -7.11 2.36 -0.36
CA GLY A 60 -5.89 3.16 -0.37
C GLY A 60 -6.11 4.63 0.01
N ALA A 61 -5.02 5.40 -0.09
CA ALA A 61 -4.95 6.79 0.37
C ALA A 61 -5.99 7.72 -0.28
N GLY A 62 -6.31 7.53 -1.57
CA GLY A 62 -7.19 8.44 -2.29
C GLY A 62 -8.63 8.43 -1.83
N TYR A 63 -9.31 7.29 -1.98
CA TYR A 63 -10.66 7.14 -1.44
C TYR A 63 -10.67 7.16 0.10
N GLY A 64 -9.59 6.72 0.75
CA GLY A 64 -9.45 6.85 2.20
C GLY A 64 -9.56 8.30 2.67
N THR A 65 -8.75 9.21 2.12
CA THR A 65 -8.79 10.63 2.52
C THR A 65 -10.11 11.31 2.13
N SER A 66 -10.72 10.94 1.00
CA SER A 66 -12.07 11.41 0.62
C SER A 66 -13.12 11.02 1.67
N LYS A 67 -13.22 9.72 1.97
CA LYS A 67 -14.20 9.19 2.94
C LYS A 67 -13.94 9.72 4.35
N ASN A 68 -12.68 9.81 4.75
CA ASN A 68 -12.28 10.35 6.04
C ASN A 68 -12.69 11.82 6.22
N LYS A 69 -12.57 12.63 5.16
CA LYS A 69 -13.05 14.02 5.17
C LYS A 69 -14.56 14.10 5.45
N TRP A 70 -15.36 13.24 4.83
CA TRP A 70 -16.81 13.18 5.08
C TRP A 70 -17.13 12.69 6.49
N LEU A 71 -16.49 11.60 6.91
CA LEU A 71 -16.58 11.05 8.27
C LEU A 71 -16.27 12.10 9.33
N THR A 72 -15.16 12.83 9.18
CA THR A 72 -14.72 13.84 10.14
C THR A 72 -15.74 14.97 10.27
N ASN A 73 -16.30 15.43 9.16
CA ASN A 73 -17.34 16.46 9.20
C ASN A 73 -18.61 15.96 9.90
N ALA A 74 -19.09 14.75 9.56
CA ALA A 74 -20.26 14.14 10.20
C ALA A 74 -20.05 14.07 11.72
N SER A 75 -18.88 13.59 12.13
CA SER A 75 -18.49 13.45 13.53
C SER A 75 -18.52 14.78 14.26
N LEU A 76 -17.96 15.84 13.68
CA LEU A 76 -17.96 17.17 14.29
C LEU A 76 -19.37 17.76 14.43
N TYR A 77 -20.28 17.54 13.48
CA TYR A 77 -21.66 18.00 13.65
C TYR A 77 -22.33 17.33 14.86
N TYR A 78 -22.15 16.02 15.01
CA TYR A 78 -22.72 15.30 16.15
C TYR A 78 -22.03 15.63 17.46
N ASP A 79 -20.71 15.72 17.48
CA ASP A 79 -19.94 15.97 18.69
C ASP A 79 -20.16 17.40 19.21
N THR A 80 -20.31 18.40 18.33
CA THR A 80 -20.68 19.77 18.74
C THR A 80 -22.13 19.90 19.18
N ALA A 81 -23.06 19.11 18.62
CA ALA A 81 -24.46 19.09 19.02
C ALA A 81 -24.69 18.27 20.32
N LEU A 82 -23.86 17.27 20.55
CA LEU A 82 -23.93 16.32 21.66
C LEU A 82 -22.54 16.22 22.34
N PRO A 83 -22.08 17.28 23.02
CA PRO A 83 -20.71 17.35 23.55
C PRO A 83 -20.38 16.25 24.57
N ASP A 84 -21.40 15.69 25.24
CA ASP A 84 -21.25 14.58 26.19
C ASP A 84 -21.04 13.21 25.51
N ALA A 85 -21.26 13.11 24.18
CA ALA A 85 -21.01 11.88 23.42
C ALA A 85 -19.52 11.60 23.24
N HIS A 86 -18.67 12.64 23.27
CA HIS A 86 -17.22 12.55 23.12
C HIS A 86 -16.76 11.64 21.97
N LEU A 87 -17.35 11.82 20.78
CA LEU A 87 -17.10 10.97 19.62
C LEU A 87 -15.61 10.90 19.26
N GLY A 88 -14.87 11.98 19.48
CA GLY A 88 -13.42 12.01 19.28
C GLY A 88 -12.61 11.03 20.12
N ARG A 89 -13.18 10.48 21.20
CA ARG A 89 -12.56 9.41 22.00
C ARG A 89 -12.64 8.03 21.35
N ASN A 90 -13.38 7.89 20.25
CA ASN A 90 -13.40 6.64 19.50
C ASN A 90 -11.97 6.37 18.95
N PRO A 91 -11.33 5.25 19.35
CA PRO A 91 -9.93 4.96 18.99
C PRO A 91 -9.70 4.79 17.48
N ARG A 92 -10.77 4.61 16.71
CA ARG A 92 -10.71 4.53 15.24
C ARG A 92 -10.17 5.82 14.63
N TYR A 93 -10.53 7.01 15.13
CA TYR A 93 -9.99 8.27 14.58
C TYR A 93 -8.47 8.36 14.74
N GLY A 94 -7.94 8.03 15.92
CA GLY A 94 -6.49 8.01 16.16
C GLY A 94 -5.77 6.93 15.35
N THR A 95 -6.40 5.77 15.15
CA THR A 95 -5.84 4.67 14.34
C THR A 95 -5.78 5.04 12.86
N LEU A 96 -6.85 5.62 12.32
CA LEU A 96 -6.90 6.13 10.95
C LEU A 96 -5.91 7.28 10.73
N GLY A 97 -5.82 8.21 11.69
CA GLY A 97 -4.86 9.30 11.64
C GLY A 97 -3.42 8.79 11.53
N ASP A 98 -3.05 7.77 12.32
CA ASP A 98 -1.73 7.13 12.23
C ASP A 98 -1.54 6.38 10.91
N TRP A 99 -2.56 5.67 10.42
CA TRP A 99 -2.51 5.01 9.11
C TRP A 99 -2.25 6.01 7.98
N PHE A 100 -2.98 7.14 7.95
CA PHE A 100 -2.81 8.18 6.95
C PHE A 100 -1.43 8.86 7.00
N CYS A 101 -0.90 9.14 8.19
CA CYS A 101 0.45 9.69 8.33
C CYS A 101 1.53 8.77 7.73
N ARG A 102 1.25 7.47 7.60
CA ARG A 102 2.21 6.45 7.15
C ARG A 102 2.02 6.02 5.70
N ILE A 103 0.78 5.87 5.23
CA ILE A 103 0.51 5.53 3.82
C ILE A 103 0.72 6.73 2.90
N ILE A 104 0.65 7.95 3.45
CA ILE A 104 0.93 9.20 2.77
C ILE A 104 2.10 9.90 3.50
N PRO A 105 3.37 9.51 3.24
CA PRO A 105 4.50 10.27 3.76
C PRO A 105 4.48 11.72 3.24
N VAL A 106 4.83 12.67 4.10
CA VAL A 106 4.79 14.10 3.76
C VAL A 106 5.85 14.42 2.70
N GLY A 107 5.43 14.67 1.46
CA GLY A 107 6.31 14.93 0.32
C GLY A 107 6.17 13.91 -0.81
N MET A 108 5.66 12.72 -0.51
CA MET A 108 5.34 11.72 -1.53
C MET A 108 4.18 12.20 -2.42
N SER A 109 4.33 12.07 -3.74
CA SER A 109 3.40 12.63 -4.72
C SER A 109 2.57 11.59 -5.48
N HIS A 110 2.83 10.30 -5.27
CA HIS A 110 2.09 9.20 -5.90
C HIS A 110 1.96 8.01 -4.95
N HIS A 111 0.86 7.27 -5.08
CA HIS A 111 0.63 6.02 -4.35
C HIS A 111 0.14 4.95 -5.32
N ALA A 112 0.78 3.79 -5.29
CA ALA A 112 0.51 2.71 -6.24
C ALA A 112 -0.77 1.92 -5.94
N TRP A 113 -1.56 2.25 -4.92
CA TRP A 113 -2.67 1.40 -4.48
C TRP A 113 -4.00 2.13 -4.42
N GLY A 114 -4.97 1.55 -5.11
CA GLY A 114 -6.33 2.04 -5.20
C GLY A 114 -6.42 3.39 -5.91
N ASN A 115 -7.65 3.79 -6.23
CA ASN A 115 -7.84 5.00 -7.02
C ASN A 115 -7.42 6.28 -6.29
N GLN A 116 -6.58 7.08 -6.94
CA GLN A 116 -5.96 8.27 -6.40
C GLN A 116 -6.56 9.58 -6.92
N ALA A 117 -7.63 9.56 -7.74
CA ALA A 117 -8.27 10.78 -8.25
C ALA A 117 -8.68 11.75 -7.11
N ASN A 118 -8.97 11.20 -5.93
CA ASN A 118 -9.29 11.95 -4.71
C ASN A 118 -8.13 12.03 -3.71
N ALA A 119 -6.99 11.41 -3.98
CA ALA A 119 -5.77 11.53 -3.17
C ALA A 119 -5.15 12.89 -3.45
N SER A 120 -5.60 13.88 -2.69
CA SER A 120 -5.05 15.21 -2.80
C SER A 120 -4.56 15.64 -1.44
N ARG A 121 -3.42 16.34 -1.47
CA ARG A 121 -3.01 17.24 -0.40
C ARG A 121 -4.21 18.05 0.11
N GLY A 122 -5.10 18.49 -0.79
CA GLY A 122 -6.35 19.19 -0.47
C GLY A 122 -7.28 18.43 0.49
N ASN A 123 -7.61 17.17 0.21
CA ASN A 123 -8.46 16.36 1.10
C ASN A 123 -7.76 16.10 2.44
N HIS A 124 -6.45 15.86 2.43
CA HIS A 124 -5.66 15.67 3.65
C HIS A 124 -5.71 16.91 4.55
N VAL A 125 -5.38 18.09 4.02
CA VAL A 125 -5.41 19.34 4.79
C VAL A 125 -6.81 19.75 5.23
N ALA A 126 -7.86 19.36 4.48
CA ALA A 126 -9.25 19.65 4.81
C ALA A 126 -9.84 18.79 5.93
N ALA A 127 -9.18 17.69 6.30
CA ALA A 127 -9.62 16.75 7.33
C ALA A 127 -8.70 16.76 8.57
N PHE A 128 -7.39 16.86 8.40
CA PHE A 128 -6.44 16.61 9.48
C PHE A 128 -6.51 17.61 10.64
N ARG A 129 -6.67 18.91 10.35
CA ARG A 129 -6.88 19.91 11.40
C ARG A 129 -8.14 19.63 12.22
N LYS A 130 -9.25 19.34 11.52
CA LYS A 130 -10.54 18.98 12.13
C LYS A 130 -10.41 17.71 12.98
N MET A 131 -9.75 16.68 12.47
CA MET A 131 -9.47 15.47 13.23
C MET A 131 -8.65 15.75 14.47
N ALA A 132 -7.59 16.58 14.37
CA ALA A 132 -6.77 16.93 15.52
C ALA A 132 -7.61 17.59 16.62
N TYR A 133 -8.46 18.56 16.27
CA TYR A 133 -9.36 19.21 17.23
C TYR A 133 -10.39 18.23 17.81
N LEU A 134 -10.97 17.36 16.98
CA LEU A 134 -11.93 16.34 17.42
C LEU A 134 -11.30 15.35 18.42
N THR A 135 -10.07 14.88 18.16
CA THR A 135 -9.43 13.82 18.96
C THR A 135 -8.52 14.35 20.07
N GLY A 136 -8.09 15.60 20.00
CA GLY A 136 -7.00 16.13 20.83
C GLY A 136 -5.60 15.64 20.42
N ASP A 137 -5.45 15.03 19.23
CA ASP A 137 -4.19 14.38 18.83
C ASP A 137 -3.18 15.37 18.23
N GLY A 138 -2.14 15.67 19.01
CA GLY A 138 -1.02 16.53 18.64
C GLY A 138 -0.24 16.09 17.40
N ARG A 139 -0.26 14.79 17.05
CA ARG A 139 0.41 14.27 15.85
C ARG A 139 -0.28 14.74 14.59
N LEU A 140 -1.61 14.81 14.60
CA LEU A 140 -2.41 15.20 13.45
C LEU A 140 -2.27 16.69 13.15
N ILE A 141 -2.23 17.55 14.18
CA ILE A 141 -1.99 18.99 13.97
C ILE A 141 -0.56 19.24 13.48
N SER A 142 0.42 18.48 13.96
CA SER A 142 1.79 18.59 13.44
C SER A 142 1.86 18.14 11.98
N ASN A 143 1.29 16.98 11.64
CA ASN A 143 1.29 16.49 10.26
C ASN A 143 0.56 17.44 9.31
N TRP A 144 -0.55 18.03 9.75
CA TRP A 144 -1.26 19.07 8.99
C TRP A 144 -0.34 20.25 8.63
N ARG A 145 0.46 20.74 9.58
CA ARG A 145 1.42 21.83 9.36
C ARG A 145 2.54 21.41 8.40
N GLU A 146 3.09 20.21 8.54
CA GLU A 146 4.13 19.65 7.65
C GLU A 146 3.64 19.47 6.20
N TYR A 147 2.36 19.19 6.01
CA TYR A 147 1.69 19.22 4.70
C TYR A 147 1.47 20.63 4.12
N GLY A 148 1.94 21.66 4.82
CA GLY A 148 1.78 23.07 4.45
C GLY A 148 0.42 23.62 4.85
N GLY A 149 -0.19 23.10 5.91
CA GLY A 149 -1.39 23.67 6.52
C GLY A 149 -1.05 24.98 7.24
N ASP A 150 -1.49 26.09 6.68
CA ASP A 150 -1.36 27.43 7.24
C ASP A 150 -2.73 28.12 7.44
N LYS A 151 -3.67 27.85 6.52
CA LYS A 151 -5.07 28.31 6.55
C LYS A 151 -6.01 27.12 6.57
N PHE A 152 -7.17 27.31 7.21
CA PHE A 152 -8.22 26.30 7.22
C PHE A 152 -8.81 26.07 5.83
N SER A 153 -9.36 24.87 5.60
CA SER A 153 -9.98 24.52 4.31
C SER A 153 -11.22 25.41 4.05
N PRO A 154 -11.34 26.06 2.88
CA PRO A 154 -12.53 26.83 2.53
C PRO A 154 -13.77 25.94 2.31
N TRP A 155 -13.57 24.64 2.09
CA TRP A 155 -14.65 23.68 1.97
C TRP A 155 -15.27 23.37 3.34
N ARG A 156 -16.56 23.73 3.50
CA ARG A 156 -17.30 23.77 4.77
C ARG A 156 -16.61 24.61 5.85
N ALA A 157 -16.20 25.83 5.50
CA ALA A 157 -15.51 26.77 6.38
C ALA A 157 -16.23 27.04 7.72
N TRP A 158 -17.55 26.91 7.79
CA TRP A 158 -18.30 27.07 9.04
C TRP A 158 -17.91 26.03 10.10
N ILE A 159 -17.52 24.81 9.71
CA ILE A 159 -17.02 23.80 10.67
C ILE A 159 -15.70 24.29 11.27
N GLU A 160 -14.79 24.79 10.42
CA GLU A 160 -13.48 25.29 10.84
C GLU A 160 -13.60 26.52 11.76
N TYR A 161 -14.58 27.39 11.51
CA TYR A 161 -14.84 28.59 12.30
C TYR A 161 -15.28 28.26 13.73
N VAL A 162 -16.09 27.21 13.93
CA VAL A 162 -16.60 26.85 15.26
C VAL A 162 -15.60 26.03 16.07
N LEU A 163 -14.56 25.44 15.47
CA LEU A 163 -13.62 24.57 16.19
C LEU A 163 -13.05 25.22 17.46
N PRO A 164 -12.51 26.46 17.45
CA PRO A 164 -11.94 27.07 18.65
C PRO A 164 -12.98 27.43 19.72
N ALA A 165 -14.27 27.46 19.38
CA ALA A 165 -15.34 27.71 20.34
C ALA A 165 -15.74 26.45 21.12
N HIS A 166 -15.49 25.26 20.55
CA HIS A 166 -15.88 23.98 21.14
C HIS A 166 -14.70 23.13 21.63
N TYR A 167 -13.49 23.36 21.10
CA TYR A 167 -12.32 22.53 21.37
C TYR A 167 -11.09 23.40 21.64
N ALA A 168 -10.20 22.91 22.49
CA ALA A 168 -8.86 23.45 22.61
C ALA A 168 -8.00 23.00 21.41
N GLU A 169 -7.15 23.88 20.90
CA GLU A 169 -6.15 23.45 19.92
C GLU A 169 -5.19 22.45 20.57
N PRO A 170 -4.97 21.27 19.97
CA PRO A 170 -4.02 20.31 20.51
C PRO A 170 -2.59 20.85 20.45
N GLU A 171 -1.82 20.57 21.50
CA GLU A 171 -0.38 20.82 21.49
C GLU A 171 0.30 19.90 20.46
N PRO A 172 1.16 20.41 19.57
CA PRO A 172 1.84 19.58 18.58
C PRO A 172 2.76 18.53 19.20
N THR A 173 2.69 17.30 18.69
CA THR A 173 3.54 16.17 19.12
C THR A 173 4.00 15.35 17.91
N GLN A 174 5.05 14.54 18.07
CA GLN A 174 5.48 13.56 17.05
C GLN A 174 5.21 12.13 17.50
N ASP A 175 5.01 11.24 16.53
CA ASP A 175 5.02 9.79 16.81
C ASP A 175 6.46 9.28 16.85
N ALA A 176 6.83 8.61 17.93
CA ALA A 176 8.16 8.00 18.06
C ALA A 176 8.23 6.62 17.37
N ARG A 177 7.09 6.01 17.01
CA ARG A 177 7.06 4.68 16.40
C ARG A 177 7.39 4.76 14.92
N LEU A 178 8.50 4.15 14.56
CA LEU A 178 9.05 4.18 13.20
C LEU A 178 8.35 3.18 12.27
N ALA A 179 7.85 2.07 12.80
CA ALA A 179 6.99 1.14 12.04
C ALA A 179 5.63 0.93 12.70
N ARG A 180 4.68 0.43 11.90
CA ARG A 180 3.38 -0.05 12.38
C ARG A 180 2.80 -1.08 11.43
N CYS A 181 2.25 -2.14 12.01
CA CYS A 181 1.41 -3.12 11.33
C CYS A 181 -0.07 -2.82 11.58
N PHE A 182 -0.86 -2.95 10.51
CA PHE A 182 -2.32 -2.86 10.48
C PHE A 182 -2.85 -4.18 9.90
N PRO A 183 -2.85 -5.27 10.68
CA PRO A 183 -3.08 -6.61 10.16
C PRO A 183 -4.52 -6.85 9.68
N VAL A 184 -5.50 -6.08 10.17
CA VAL A 184 -6.91 -6.24 9.76
C VAL A 184 -7.13 -5.74 8.33
N ASP A 185 -6.49 -4.63 7.97
CA ASP A 185 -6.53 -4.11 6.59
C ASP A 185 -5.37 -4.58 5.74
N GLY A 186 -4.35 -5.16 6.35
CA GLY A 186 -3.19 -5.74 5.69
C GLY A 186 -2.19 -4.72 5.19
N TRP A 187 -1.74 -3.82 6.06
CA TRP A 187 -0.69 -2.85 5.77
C TRP A 187 0.45 -2.93 6.77
N VAL A 188 1.68 -2.77 6.29
CA VAL A 188 2.84 -2.51 7.15
C VAL A 188 3.61 -1.33 6.57
N MET A 189 3.91 -0.35 7.41
CA MET A 189 4.69 0.82 7.02
C MET A 189 5.83 1.03 8.00
N ALA A 190 7.01 1.36 7.48
CA ALA A 190 8.19 1.67 8.26
C ALA A 190 8.97 2.81 7.61
N ALA A 191 9.56 3.69 8.41
CA ALA A 191 10.43 4.76 7.95
C ALA A 191 11.58 4.99 8.93
N SER A 192 12.67 5.62 8.47
CA SER A 192 13.85 5.91 9.29
C SER A 192 13.65 7.09 10.26
N GLY A 193 12.47 7.70 10.26
CA GLY A 193 12.12 8.84 11.11
C GLY A 193 10.61 8.93 11.38
N PRO A 194 10.17 9.89 12.21
CA PRO A 194 8.76 10.06 12.55
C PRO A 194 7.88 10.23 11.30
N PRO A 195 6.80 9.44 11.13
CA PRO A 195 5.99 9.43 9.90
C PRO A 195 5.27 10.75 9.63
N GLY A 196 5.08 11.58 10.66
CA GLY A 196 4.39 12.86 10.54
C GLY A 196 5.22 13.98 9.89
N LEU A 197 6.54 13.81 9.75
CA LEU A 197 7.48 14.86 9.34
C LEU A 197 7.84 14.79 7.85
N ARG A 198 7.98 15.97 7.23
CA ARG A 198 8.50 16.11 5.87
C ARG A 198 9.95 15.65 5.73
N SER A 199 10.78 15.93 6.73
CA SER A 199 12.19 15.53 6.74
C SER A 199 12.37 14.01 6.68
N THR A 200 11.43 13.22 7.21
CA THR A 200 11.46 11.76 7.12
C THR A 200 11.42 11.27 5.68
N TYR A 201 10.64 11.91 4.81
CA TYR A 201 10.62 11.58 3.38
C TYR A 201 11.83 12.16 2.65
N GLU A 202 12.14 13.45 2.89
CA GLU A 202 13.18 14.19 2.16
C GLU A 202 14.60 13.72 2.46
N GLN A 203 14.86 13.21 3.67
CA GLN A 203 16.21 12.86 4.14
C GLN A 203 16.33 11.39 4.57
N GLY A 204 15.21 10.75 4.85
CA GLY A 204 15.16 9.37 5.33
C GLY A 204 14.85 8.36 4.23
N ALA A 205 14.60 7.12 4.65
CA ALA A 205 14.10 6.04 3.82
C ALA A 205 12.88 5.38 4.45
N GLY A 206 12.07 4.69 3.65
CA GLY A 206 10.93 3.96 4.16
C GLY A 206 10.29 3.01 3.14
N VAL A 207 9.46 2.13 3.68
CA VAL A 207 8.73 1.10 2.95
C VAL A 207 7.26 1.14 3.36
N ILE A 208 6.40 0.96 2.37
CA ILE A 208 4.98 0.70 2.53
C ILE A 208 4.69 -0.62 1.82
N PHE A 209 4.14 -1.58 2.56
CA PHE A 209 3.80 -2.91 2.10
C PHE A 209 2.33 -3.19 2.33
N GLN A 210 1.66 -3.79 1.34
CA GLN A 210 0.27 -4.22 1.47
C GLN A 210 0.08 -5.71 1.16
N CYS A 211 -0.77 -6.36 1.96
CA CYS A 211 -1.27 -7.70 1.73
C CYS A 211 -2.63 -7.84 2.42
N ARG A 212 -3.68 -7.42 1.72
CA ARG A 212 -4.96 -7.04 2.31
C ARG A 212 -5.94 -8.21 2.35
N PRO A 213 -6.58 -8.48 3.51
CA PRO A 213 -7.64 -9.49 3.62
C PRO A 213 -8.78 -9.36 2.62
N ARG A 214 -9.15 -8.11 2.24
CA ARG A 214 -10.24 -7.86 1.28
C ARG A 214 -9.82 -7.94 -0.18
N GLY A 215 -8.53 -8.05 -0.44
CA GLY A 215 -7.95 -8.04 -1.76
C GLY A 215 -8.27 -6.76 -2.54
N GLY A 216 -8.30 -6.91 -3.86
CA GLY A 216 -8.65 -5.86 -4.79
C GLY A 216 -10.09 -5.35 -4.72
N TYR A 217 -10.93 -5.56 -3.70
CA TYR A 217 -12.35 -5.10 -3.71
C TYR A 217 -12.57 -3.57 -3.89
N SER A 218 -13.62 -3.17 -4.62
CA SER A 218 -14.06 -1.76 -4.81
C SER A 218 -13.06 -0.86 -5.57
N HIS A 219 -12.56 0.24 -4.99
CA HIS A 219 -11.55 1.09 -5.63
C HIS A 219 -10.12 0.58 -5.49
N SER A 220 -9.93 -0.58 -4.83
CA SER A 220 -8.65 -1.26 -4.72
C SER A 220 -8.22 -1.94 -6.01
N PHE A 221 -6.90 -1.97 -6.25
CA PHE A 221 -6.29 -2.69 -7.36
C PHE A 221 -5.94 -4.14 -6.97
N ASN A 222 -5.73 -5.01 -7.95
CA ASN A 222 -5.29 -6.39 -7.75
C ASN A 222 -3.76 -6.41 -7.56
N SER A 223 -3.30 -5.96 -6.39
CA SER A 223 -1.90 -5.59 -6.16
C SER A 223 -1.34 -6.03 -4.80
N ASP A 224 -1.92 -7.05 -4.18
CA ASP A 224 -1.46 -7.53 -2.87
C ASP A 224 -0.06 -8.17 -2.98
N GLY A 225 0.73 -8.10 -1.92
CA GLY A 225 2.17 -8.40 -1.97
C GLY A 225 3.01 -7.28 -2.61
N SER A 226 2.40 -6.21 -3.13
CA SER A 226 3.13 -5.05 -3.65
C SER A 226 3.75 -4.21 -2.54
N PHE A 227 4.91 -3.65 -2.82
CA PHE A 227 5.62 -2.72 -1.95
C PHE A 227 6.03 -1.45 -2.69
N GLN A 228 6.15 -0.37 -1.94
CA GLN A 228 6.62 0.93 -2.39
C GLN A 228 7.75 1.38 -1.47
N LEU A 229 8.86 1.79 -2.07
CA LEU A 229 10.06 2.23 -1.40
C LEU A 229 10.28 3.71 -1.68
N HIS A 230 10.75 4.44 -0.68
CA HIS A 230 11.22 5.81 -0.85
C HIS A 230 12.53 6.00 -0.10
N ALA A 231 13.39 6.86 -0.63
CA ALA A 231 14.54 7.36 0.11
C ALA A 231 14.96 8.73 -0.43
N TYR A 232 15.46 9.58 0.46
CA TYR A 232 16.10 10.87 0.14
C TYR A 232 15.26 11.76 -0.78
N GLY A 233 13.96 11.86 -0.50
CA GLY A 233 13.01 12.68 -1.25
C GLY A 233 12.52 12.07 -2.56
N GLN A 234 12.88 10.81 -2.86
CA GLN A 234 12.53 10.14 -4.11
C GLN A 234 11.79 8.83 -3.85
N MET A 235 10.85 8.50 -4.74
CA MET A 235 10.29 7.14 -4.82
C MET A 235 11.27 6.26 -5.59
N LEU A 236 11.74 5.17 -4.99
CA LEU A 236 12.76 4.33 -5.61
C LEU A 236 12.15 3.43 -6.67
N ASN A 237 10.97 2.90 -6.41
CA ASN A 237 10.14 2.22 -7.39
C ASN A 237 8.85 3.00 -7.62
N HIS A 238 8.05 2.56 -8.57
CA HIS A 238 6.74 3.12 -8.87
C HIS A 238 5.73 1.97 -8.99
N GLY A 239 4.46 2.27 -9.22
CA GLY A 239 3.46 1.26 -9.55
C GLY A 239 2.06 1.86 -9.71
N GLY A 240 1.10 1.03 -10.08
CA GLY A 240 -0.32 1.38 -10.16
C GLY A 240 -0.68 2.35 -11.29
N GLY A 241 0.11 2.43 -12.37
CA GLY A 241 -0.16 3.30 -13.51
C GLY A 241 -0.38 4.76 -13.09
N THR A 242 -1.42 5.42 -13.62
CA THR A 242 -1.82 6.74 -13.12
C THR A 242 -2.60 6.69 -11.82
N SER A 243 -3.08 5.50 -11.46
CA SER A 243 -4.06 5.28 -10.39
C SER A 243 -5.35 6.10 -10.54
N ALA A 244 -5.61 6.65 -11.71
CA ALA A 244 -6.84 7.38 -12.00
C ALA A 244 -8.05 6.45 -11.99
N ASN A 245 -9.24 7.02 -11.74
CA ASN A 245 -10.49 6.27 -11.82
C ASN A 245 -10.63 5.61 -13.20
N LEU A 246 -10.94 4.30 -13.19
CA LEU A 246 -11.11 3.47 -14.39
C LEU A 246 -9.84 3.35 -15.26
N ASP A 247 -8.64 3.51 -14.71
CA ASP A 247 -7.37 3.13 -15.38
C ASP A 247 -7.22 1.60 -15.34
N ALA A 248 -7.48 0.91 -16.46
CA ALA A 248 -7.44 -0.54 -16.53
C ALA A 248 -6.05 -1.11 -16.17
N TYR A 249 -4.98 -0.44 -16.61
CA TYR A 249 -3.62 -0.88 -16.33
C TYR A 249 -3.32 -0.84 -14.83
N ALA A 250 -3.73 0.25 -14.16
CA ALA A 250 -3.60 0.40 -12.70
C ALA A 250 -4.29 -0.72 -11.91
N TYR A 251 -5.43 -1.22 -12.39
CA TYR A 251 -6.14 -2.33 -11.75
C TYR A 251 -5.44 -3.68 -11.91
N HIS A 252 -4.65 -3.86 -12.96
CA HIS A 252 -3.98 -5.11 -13.28
C HIS A 252 -2.68 -5.27 -12.48
N THR A 253 -2.42 -6.48 -11.99
CA THR A 253 -1.23 -6.84 -11.18
C THR A 253 0.10 -6.48 -11.85
N MET A 254 0.13 -6.55 -13.18
CA MET A 254 1.29 -6.19 -14.00
C MET A 254 1.76 -4.74 -13.85
N SER A 255 0.97 -3.85 -13.26
CA SER A 255 1.40 -2.48 -12.97
C SER A 255 2.02 -2.31 -11.57
N HIS A 256 2.19 -3.39 -10.82
CA HIS A 256 2.60 -3.35 -9.40
C HIS A 256 3.85 -4.18 -9.14
N ASN A 257 4.61 -3.79 -8.11
CA ASN A 257 5.85 -4.47 -7.70
C ASN A 257 5.55 -5.77 -6.94
N THR A 258 4.99 -6.77 -7.63
CA THR A 258 4.63 -8.09 -7.10
C THR A 258 4.94 -9.17 -8.14
N ILE A 259 4.40 -10.39 -8.01
CA ILE A 259 4.71 -11.53 -8.89
C ILE A 259 3.58 -11.76 -9.91
N LEU A 260 3.95 -12.16 -11.13
CA LEU A 260 3.07 -12.87 -12.06
C LEU A 260 3.47 -14.35 -12.13
N VAL A 261 2.49 -15.25 -12.27
CA VAL A 261 2.72 -16.70 -12.43
C VAL A 261 2.19 -17.13 -13.79
N ASP A 262 3.05 -17.65 -14.66
CA ASP A 262 2.78 -17.90 -16.09
C ASP A 262 2.18 -16.69 -16.82
N GLY A 263 2.62 -15.49 -16.40
CA GLY A 263 2.10 -14.21 -16.89
C GLY A 263 0.76 -13.77 -16.30
N LEU A 264 0.10 -14.61 -15.50
CA LEU A 264 -1.18 -14.30 -14.88
C LEU A 264 -0.97 -13.55 -13.56
N GLY A 265 -1.82 -12.55 -13.34
CA GLY A 265 -1.89 -11.76 -12.12
C GLY A 265 -2.99 -12.21 -11.17
N GLN A 266 -3.23 -11.36 -10.18
CA GLN A 266 -4.30 -11.47 -9.21
C GLN A 266 -5.62 -11.05 -9.82
N ALA A 267 -6.71 -11.67 -9.37
CA ALA A 267 -8.05 -11.35 -9.83
C ALA A 267 -9.07 -11.64 -8.73
N GLN A 268 -10.06 -10.74 -8.60
CA GLN A 268 -11.14 -10.86 -7.63
C GLN A 268 -12.48 -10.52 -8.28
N PRO A 269 -13.54 -11.32 -8.07
CA PRO A 269 -14.86 -11.04 -8.60
C PRO A 269 -15.44 -9.72 -8.06
N SER A 270 -16.23 -9.03 -8.88
CA SER A 270 -16.90 -7.80 -8.45
C SER A 270 -18.03 -8.03 -7.43
N SER A 271 -18.51 -9.26 -7.30
CA SER A 271 -19.55 -9.66 -6.34
C SER A 271 -19.08 -9.69 -4.89
N GLY A 272 -17.76 -9.70 -4.64
CA GLY A 272 -17.20 -9.70 -3.30
C GLY A 272 -16.03 -10.68 -3.15
N MET A 273 -15.77 -11.08 -1.91
CA MET A 273 -14.70 -12.02 -1.58
C MET A 273 -15.20 -13.47 -1.71
N THR A 274 -14.46 -14.34 -2.40
CA THR A 274 -14.73 -15.80 -2.44
C THR A 274 -13.98 -16.56 -1.35
N TYR A 275 -13.02 -15.92 -0.68
CA TYR A 275 -12.27 -16.45 0.45
C TYR A 275 -12.48 -15.58 1.69
N PRO A 276 -12.34 -16.12 2.91
CA PRO A 276 -12.38 -15.30 4.14
C PRO A 276 -11.31 -14.21 4.17
N THR A 277 -10.15 -14.48 3.54
CA THR A 277 -9.06 -13.53 3.31
C THR A 277 -8.43 -13.82 1.95
N TYR A 278 -8.16 -12.78 1.17
CA TYR A 278 -7.35 -12.84 -0.05
C TYR A 278 -5.86 -12.76 0.33
N GLY A 279 -5.37 -11.57 0.66
CA GLY A 279 -4.04 -11.37 1.24
C GLY A 279 -4.10 -11.41 2.77
N ARG A 280 -2.95 -11.51 3.43
CA ARG A 280 -2.84 -11.27 4.88
C ARG A 280 -1.40 -11.01 5.28
N ILE A 281 -1.20 -10.15 6.29
CA ILE A 281 0.09 -10.05 6.97
C ILE A 281 0.26 -11.28 7.87
N VAL A 282 1.34 -12.02 7.67
CA VAL A 282 1.65 -13.25 8.42
C VAL A 282 2.85 -13.08 9.35
N GLY A 283 3.67 -12.05 9.15
CA GLY A 283 4.80 -11.73 10.01
C GLY A 283 4.99 -10.24 10.15
N PHE A 284 5.32 -9.79 11.36
CA PHE A 284 5.76 -8.44 11.64
C PHE A 284 6.66 -8.47 12.88
N GLN A 285 7.84 -7.88 12.79
CA GLN A 285 8.73 -7.73 13.93
C GLN A 285 9.54 -6.44 13.81
N GLU A 286 9.75 -5.79 14.95
CA GLU A 286 10.61 -4.62 15.08
C GLU A 286 11.73 -4.94 16.07
N SER A 287 12.94 -4.54 15.72
CA SER A 287 14.12 -4.54 16.60
C SER A 287 15.03 -3.38 16.22
N ASP A 288 16.08 -3.13 17.01
CA ASP A 288 16.99 -2.03 16.74
C ASP A 288 17.62 -2.17 15.33
N GLY A 289 17.43 -1.14 14.50
CA GLY A 289 17.88 -1.15 13.10
C GLY A 289 17.21 -2.20 12.19
N LEU A 290 16.07 -2.81 12.57
CA LEU A 290 15.43 -3.80 11.70
C LEU A 290 13.91 -3.80 11.83
N VAL A 291 13.23 -3.71 10.69
CA VAL A 291 11.81 -3.99 10.57
C VAL A 291 11.61 -5.15 9.61
N TYR A 292 10.99 -6.22 10.10
CA TYR A 292 10.57 -7.36 9.31
C TYR A 292 9.07 -7.32 9.08
N MET A 293 8.66 -7.66 7.86
CA MET A 293 7.27 -7.86 7.50
C MET A 293 7.12 -9.02 6.52
N ALA A 294 6.03 -9.76 6.61
CA ALA A 294 5.71 -10.81 5.67
C ALA A 294 4.21 -10.88 5.36
N GLY A 295 3.88 -11.19 4.12
CA GLY A 295 2.50 -11.32 3.64
C GLY A 295 2.29 -12.58 2.79
N ASP A 296 1.15 -13.23 3.01
CA ASP A 296 0.68 -14.38 2.24
C ASP A 296 -0.30 -13.91 1.16
N VAL A 297 0.13 -14.03 -0.10
CA VAL A 297 -0.54 -13.52 -1.29
C VAL A 297 -1.26 -14.65 -2.05
N THR A 298 -1.13 -15.89 -1.58
CA THR A 298 -1.47 -17.12 -2.32
C THR A 298 -2.91 -17.14 -2.85
N ARG A 299 -3.87 -16.63 -2.07
CA ARG A 299 -5.30 -16.61 -2.41
C ARG A 299 -5.72 -15.42 -3.26
N CYS A 300 -4.81 -14.49 -3.56
CA CYS A 300 -5.10 -13.35 -4.44
C CYS A 300 -5.19 -13.74 -5.92
N TYR A 301 -4.68 -14.92 -6.28
CA TYR A 301 -4.70 -15.43 -7.65
C TYR A 301 -5.91 -16.31 -7.87
N PRO A 302 -6.58 -16.21 -9.03
CA PRO A 302 -7.77 -16.98 -9.33
C PRO A 302 -7.44 -18.47 -9.41
N LYS A 303 -8.20 -19.31 -8.70
CA LYS A 303 -8.08 -20.78 -8.76
C LYS A 303 -8.91 -21.40 -9.87
N GLU A 304 -9.90 -20.68 -10.38
CA GLU A 304 -10.79 -21.14 -11.44
C GLU A 304 -10.95 -20.04 -12.50
N PRO A 305 -11.08 -20.39 -13.79
CA PRO A 305 -11.47 -19.43 -14.81
C PRO A 305 -12.83 -18.80 -14.47
N GLY A 306 -13.02 -17.52 -14.77
CA GLY A 306 -14.23 -16.82 -14.38
C GLY A 306 -14.30 -15.37 -14.84
N ASN A 307 -15.40 -14.72 -14.45
CA ASN A 307 -15.63 -13.31 -14.73
C ASN A 307 -15.08 -12.45 -13.58
N TYR A 308 -13.97 -11.77 -13.88
CA TYR A 308 -13.31 -10.84 -12.97
C TYR A 308 -13.46 -9.37 -13.40
N ARG A 309 -14.44 -9.07 -14.26
CA ARG A 309 -14.72 -7.70 -14.72
C ARG A 309 -15.05 -6.79 -13.56
N ARG A 310 -14.58 -5.55 -13.72
CA ARG A 310 -14.88 -4.45 -12.80
C ARG A 310 -15.35 -3.24 -13.57
N TRP A 311 -16.59 -2.83 -13.33
CA TRP A 311 -17.20 -1.64 -13.95
C TRP A 311 -17.01 -1.54 -15.47
N GLY A 312 -16.97 -2.68 -16.16
CA GLY A 312 -16.76 -2.76 -17.61
C GLY A 312 -15.30 -2.66 -18.07
N LEU A 313 -14.32 -2.63 -17.17
CA LEU A 313 -12.90 -2.71 -17.54
C LEU A 313 -12.57 -4.11 -18.09
N PRO A 314 -11.82 -4.20 -19.21
CA PRO A 314 -11.47 -5.47 -19.87
C PRO A 314 -10.32 -6.16 -19.14
N LEU A 315 -10.56 -6.59 -17.90
CA LEU A 315 -9.58 -7.23 -17.01
C LEU A 315 -9.74 -8.75 -16.95
N ASP A 316 -10.68 -9.33 -17.69
CA ASP A 316 -11.13 -10.71 -17.49
C ASP A 316 -10.94 -11.62 -18.70
N GLU A 317 -10.60 -11.10 -19.89
CA GLU A 317 -10.61 -11.89 -21.12
C GLU A 317 -9.69 -13.12 -21.03
N VAL A 318 -8.47 -12.93 -20.53
CA VAL A 318 -7.55 -14.05 -20.27
C VAL A 318 -8.05 -14.96 -19.15
N TYR A 319 -8.66 -14.38 -18.10
CA TYR A 319 -9.09 -15.11 -16.91
C TYR A 319 -10.41 -15.86 -17.10
N ALA A 320 -11.15 -15.59 -18.18
CA ALA A 320 -12.31 -16.39 -18.58
C ALA A 320 -11.89 -17.80 -19.04
N ALA A 321 -10.64 -17.97 -19.48
CA ALA A 321 -10.08 -19.23 -19.96
C ALA A 321 -8.95 -19.79 -19.09
N ARG A 322 -8.20 -18.93 -18.37
CA ARG A 322 -7.00 -19.31 -17.61
C ARG A 322 -7.15 -18.97 -16.13
N ALA A 323 -6.53 -19.79 -15.29
CA ALA A 323 -6.42 -19.60 -13.85
C ALA A 323 -5.19 -20.34 -13.30
N LEU A 324 -4.94 -20.22 -12.00
CA LEU A 324 -3.80 -20.78 -11.28
C LEU A 324 -4.24 -21.75 -10.17
N PRO A 325 -4.98 -22.84 -10.48
CA PRO A 325 -5.38 -23.84 -9.48
C PRO A 325 -4.17 -24.52 -8.81
N TYR A 326 -3.03 -24.53 -9.49
CA TYR A 326 -1.79 -25.16 -9.07
C TYR A 326 -0.87 -24.26 -8.24
N LEU A 327 -1.17 -22.97 -8.05
CA LEU A 327 -0.38 -22.12 -7.15
C LEU A 327 -0.66 -22.55 -5.71
N GLU A 328 0.37 -23.02 -4.99
CA GLU A 328 0.23 -23.53 -3.62
C GLU A 328 0.72 -22.54 -2.58
N ARG A 329 1.74 -21.74 -2.91
CA ARG A 329 2.36 -20.82 -1.97
C ARG A 329 2.92 -19.58 -2.68
N PHE A 330 2.63 -18.42 -2.12
CA PHE A 330 3.34 -17.18 -2.35
C PHE A 330 3.39 -16.38 -1.04
N ILE A 331 4.50 -16.50 -0.33
CA ILE A 331 4.81 -15.68 0.85
C ILE A 331 5.91 -14.69 0.45
N ARG A 332 5.67 -13.39 0.68
CA ARG A 332 6.68 -12.35 0.53
C ARG A 332 7.18 -11.93 1.90
N HIS A 333 8.49 -11.80 2.04
CA HIS A 333 9.21 -11.31 3.20
C HIS A 333 9.97 -10.03 2.81
N ILE A 334 9.91 -9.00 3.63
CA ILE A 334 10.65 -7.75 3.43
C ILE A 334 11.35 -7.39 4.74
N LEU A 335 12.63 -7.06 4.64
CA LEU A 335 13.42 -6.44 5.69
C LEU A 335 13.72 -5.00 5.31
N PHE A 336 13.48 -4.07 6.22
CA PHE A 336 14.01 -2.71 6.19
C PHE A 336 15.12 -2.62 7.22
N VAL A 337 16.36 -2.47 6.74
CA VAL A 337 17.57 -2.64 7.54
C VAL A 337 18.27 -1.31 7.74
N ASP A 338 18.64 -1.03 8.99
CA ASP A 338 19.32 0.16 9.50
C ASP A 338 18.69 1.49 9.05
N GLY A 339 17.39 1.47 8.77
CA GLY A 339 16.69 2.64 8.24
C GLY A 339 17.20 3.11 6.88
N SER A 340 17.85 2.23 6.09
CA SER A 340 18.60 2.66 4.89
C SER A 340 18.35 1.82 3.64
N TYR A 341 18.22 0.49 3.74
CA TYR A 341 18.06 -0.38 2.58
C TYR A 341 17.07 -1.51 2.81
N PHE A 342 16.71 -2.19 1.72
CA PHE A 342 15.62 -3.16 1.70
C PHE A 342 16.11 -4.50 1.17
N VAL A 343 15.64 -5.58 1.79
CA VAL A 343 15.83 -6.96 1.29
C VAL A 343 14.47 -7.60 1.12
N VAL A 344 14.20 -8.13 -0.07
CA VAL A 344 12.94 -8.80 -0.41
C VAL A 344 13.23 -10.27 -0.70
N TYR A 345 12.50 -11.16 -0.01
CA TYR A 345 12.56 -12.59 -0.25
C TYR A 345 11.15 -13.13 -0.57
N ASP A 346 11.01 -13.86 -1.66
CA ASP A 346 9.75 -14.47 -2.09
C ASP A 346 9.86 -16.00 -2.01
N ASP A 347 8.96 -16.67 -1.27
CA ASP A 347 8.80 -18.13 -1.23
C ASP A 347 7.61 -18.53 -2.11
N LEU A 348 7.91 -19.14 -3.27
CA LEU A 348 6.94 -19.47 -4.30
C LEU A 348 6.91 -20.98 -4.55
N ARG A 349 5.70 -21.54 -4.62
CA ARG A 349 5.49 -22.94 -4.98
C ARG A 349 4.22 -23.16 -5.78
N CYS A 350 4.33 -23.96 -6.82
CA CYS A 350 3.25 -24.54 -7.60
C CYS A 350 3.33 -26.06 -7.56
N SER A 351 2.18 -26.73 -7.73
CA SER A 351 2.08 -28.19 -7.86
C SER A 351 2.58 -28.73 -9.21
N GLN A 352 3.01 -27.84 -10.10
CA GLN A 352 3.60 -28.14 -11.41
C GLN A 352 4.60 -27.03 -11.77
N PRO A 353 5.56 -27.26 -12.69
CA PRO A 353 6.51 -26.25 -13.09
C PRO A 353 5.82 -25.00 -13.67
N ALA A 354 6.20 -23.83 -13.18
CA ALA A 354 5.67 -22.53 -13.62
C ALA A 354 6.78 -21.49 -13.81
N ARG A 355 6.49 -20.45 -14.59
CA ARG A 355 7.31 -19.24 -14.68
C ARG A 355 6.82 -18.20 -13.68
N TYR A 356 7.72 -17.70 -12.85
CA TYR A 356 7.50 -16.64 -11.89
C TYR A 356 8.20 -15.38 -12.36
N THR A 357 7.45 -14.30 -12.59
CA THR A 357 7.99 -13.01 -13.00
C THR A 357 7.88 -12.03 -11.85
N TRP A 358 9.02 -11.54 -11.38
CA TRP A 358 9.16 -10.47 -10.41
C TRP A 358 9.11 -9.10 -11.11
N MET A 359 8.12 -8.29 -10.74
CA MET A 359 7.84 -7.00 -11.35
C MET A 359 8.48 -5.86 -10.57
N TYR A 360 9.10 -4.91 -11.28
CA TYR A 360 9.62 -3.68 -10.69
C TYR A 360 9.51 -2.50 -11.65
N HIS A 361 8.91 -1.41 -11.20
CA HIS A 361 8.68 -0.24 -12.05
C HIS A 361 9.54 0.93 -11.61
N ILE A 362 10.16 1.60 -12.57
CA ILE A 362 10.99 2.79 -12.35
C ILE A 362 10.37 3.92 -13.18
N LEU A 363 10.00 5.01 -12.51
CA LEU A 363 9.30 6.12 -13.16
C LEU A 363 10.20 6.88 -14.15
N PRO A 364 11.40 7.34 -13.78
CA PRO A 364 12.29 8.02 -14.72
C PRO A 364 12.63 7.15 -15.92
N ASP A 365 12.79 7.79 -17.08
CA ASP A 365 13.27 7.19 -18.34
C ASP A 365 14.80 7.28 -18.50
N SER A 366 15.48 7.71 -17.43
CA SER A 366 16.93 7.78 -17.37
C SER A 366 17.56 6.41 -17.60
N PRO A 367 18.70 6.31 -18.31
CA PRO A 367 19.31 5.03 -18.63
C PRO A 367 19.54 4.15 -17.39
N VAL A 368 19.28 2.85 -17.54
CA VAL A 368 19.64 1.83 -16.56
C VAL A 368 20.85 1.04 -17.06
N THR A 369 21.71 0.63 -16.13
CA THR A 369 22.82 -0.28 -16.41
C THR A 369 22.49 -1.65 -15.85
N PHE A 370 22.82 -2.72 -16.59
CA PHE A 370 22.61 -4.10 -16.17
C PHE A 370 23.93 -4.88 -16.20
N ASP A 371 24.31 -5.45 -15.06
CA ASP A 371 25.40 -6.41 -14.94
C ASP A 371 24.82 -7.83 -14.83
N ALA A 372 25.02 -8.62 -15.89
CA ALA A 372 24.53 -9.99 -15.94
C ALA A 372 25.27 -10.96 -15.01
N ASN A 373 26.50 -10.65 -14.59
CA ASN A 373 27.29 -11.55 -13.74
C ASN A 373 26.78 -11.56 -12.30
N THR A 374 26.39 -10.39 -11.81
CA THR A 374 25.87 -10.19 -10.45
C THR A 374 24.35 -10.03 -10.41
N PHE A 375 23.70 -10.02 -11.60
CA PHE A 375 22.29 -9.67 -11.79
C PHE A 375 21.93 -8.36 -11.07
N ALA A 376 22.72 -7.31 -11.32
CA ALA A 376 22.52 -5.98 -10.76
C ALA A 376 21.97 -5.02 -11.81
N VAL A 377 20.93 -4.28 -11.44
CA VAL A 377 20.35 -3.18 -12.20
C VAL A 377 20.62 -1.89 -11.43
N ASP A 378 21.45 -1.02 -12.02
CA ASP A 378 21.72 0.31 -11.49
C ASP A 378 20.88 1.34 -12.24
N TYR A 379 20.18 2.20 -11.49
CA TYR A 379 19.33 3.25 -12.04
C TYR A 379 19.36 4.49 -11.13
N THR A 380 18.71 5.57 -11.58
CA THR A 380 18.60 6.80 -10.77
C THR A 380 17.13 7.18 -10.62
N ALA A 381 16.66 7.26 -9.38
CA ALA A 381 15.36 7.81 -9.04
C ALA A 381 15.52 9.31 -8.78
N GLY A 382 15.21 10.15 -9.77
CA GLY A 382 15.48 11.59 -9.68
C GLY A 382 16.97 11.87 -9.61
N ASP A 383 17.46 12.20 -8.43
CA ASP A 383 18.87 12.44 -8.10
C ASP A 383 19.50 11.37 -7.19
N VAL A 384 18.76 10.30 -6.88
CA VAL A 384 19.21 9.21 -6.00
C VAL A 384 19.65 8.01 -6.84
N PRO A 385 20.95 7.66 -6.88
CA PRO A 385 21.40 6.39 -7.43
C PRO A 385 20.87 5.22 -6.62
N VAL A 386 20.45 4.15 -7.30
CA VAL A 386 19.89 2.95 -6.67
C VAL A 386 20.46 1.71 -7.36
N ARG A 387 20.85 0.73 -6.54
CA ARG A 387 21.15 -0.63 -7.00
C ARG A 387 20.02 -1.57 -6.59
N LEU A 388 19.45 -2.26 -7.58
CA LEU A 388 18.62 -3.45 -7.39
C LEU A 388 19.46 -4.67 -7.78
N GLN A 389 19.70 -5.62 -6.88
CA GLN A 389 20.50 -6.81 -7.18
C GLN A 389 19.80 -8.09 -6.75
N HIS A 390 19.69 -9.07 -7.65
CA HIS A 390 19.17 -10.40 -7.34
C HIS A 390 20.29 -11.37 -6.95
N ILE A 391 20.02 -12.17 -5.92
CA ILE A 391 21.01 -13.04 -5.26
C ILE A 391 20.72 -14.52 -5.52
N TYR A 392 19.45 -14.91 -5.51
CA TYR A 392 19.05 -16.30 -5.75
C TYR A 392 19.28 -16.67 -7.22
N ARG A 393 20.17 -17.63 -7.47
CA ARG A 393 20.45 -18.22 -8.79
C ARG A 393 20.44 -17.22 -9.95
N PRO A 394 21.29 -16.17 -9.92
CA PRO A 394 21.29 -15.09 -10.92
C PRO A 394 21.45 -15.61 -12.36
N GLU A 395 22.19 -16.70 -12.56
CA GLU A 395 22.38 -17.34 -13.86
C GLU A 395 21.09 -17.94 -14.45
N ALA A 396 20.13 -18.28 -13.58
CA ALA A 396 18.86 -18.87 -13.97
C ALA A 396 17.75 -17.81 -14.12
N LEU A 397 18.07 -16.52 -14.01
CA LEU A 397 17.18 -15.40 -14.22
C LEU A 397 17.38 -14.77 -15.61
N GLU A 398 16.30 -14.22 -16.15
CA GLU A 398 16.31 -13.31 -17.30
C GLU A 398 15.65 -11.98 -16.94
N LEU A 399 16.13 -10.90 -17.57
CA LEU A 399 15.59 -9.56 -17.47
C LEU A 399 15.02 -9.13 -18.82
N ASP A 400 13.71 -8.86 -18.87
CA ASP A 400 13.07 -8.07 -19.94
C ASP A 400 12.74 -6.67 -19.39
N ASN A 401 13.51 -5.66 -19.80
CA ASN A 401 13.26 -4.27 -19.45
C ASN A 401 12.37 -3.61 -20.51
N ARG A 402 11.06 -3.61 -20.25
CA ARG A 402 10.05 -3.05 -21.13
C ARG A 402 9.94 -1.54 -20.90
N LYS A 403 10.36 -0.75 -21.90
CA LYS A 403 10.45 0.71 -21.77
C LYS A 403 9.14 1.40 -22.14
N GLY A 404 8.74 2.38 -21.33
CA GLY A 404 7.56 3.21 -21.61
C GLY A 404 6.32 2.37 -21.94
N GLU A 405 5.74 2.59 -23.12
CA GLU A 405 4.48 1.95 -23.54
C GLU A 405 4.59 0.43 -23.70
N ASP A 406 5.79 -0.11 -23.89
CA ASP A 406 5.99 -1.57 -23.95
C ASP A 406 5.66 -2.22 -22.60
N GLY A 407 5.77 -1.49 -21.49
CA GLY A 407 5.41 -1.96 -20.15
C GLY A 407 3.90 -2.16 -19.92
N LEU A 408 3.06 -1.66 -20.84
CA LEU A 408 1.61 -1.86 -20.83
C LEU A 408 1.20 -3.15 -21.55
N VAL A 409 2.15 -3.93 -22.06
CA VAL A 409 1.91 -5.18 -22.79
C VAL A 409 2.45 -6.35 -21.98
N ASN A 410 1.61 -7.37 -21.77
CA ASN A 410 1.99 -8.62 -21.14
C ASN A 410 2.53 -9.60 -22.20
N PRO A 411 3.85 -9.91 -22.24
CA PRO A 411 4.41 -10.77 -23.27
C PRO A 411 4.00 -12.26 -23.12
N PHE A 412 3.48 -12.67 -21.96
CA PHE A 412 3.10 -14.05 -21.68
C PHE A 412 1.63 -14.34 -21.98
N THR A 413 0.75 -13.35 -21.77
CA THR A 413 -0.69 -13.50 -21.99
C THR A 413 -1.16 -12.84 -23.28
N GLY A 414 -0.39 -11.87 -23.81
CA GLY A 414 -0.76 -11.05 -24.95
C GLY A 414 -1.71 -9.88 -24.60
N GLU A 415 -2.06 -9.69 -23.33
CA GLU A 415 -2.87 -8.54 -22.90
C GLU A 415 -2.16 -7.22 -23.23
N ASP A 416 -2.89 -6.26 -23.80
CA ASP A 416 -2.37 -4.97 -24.25
C ASP A 416 -3.24 -3.82 -23.72
N TYR A 417 -2.66 -3.04 -22.81
CA TYR A 417 -3.35 -1.91 -22.17
C TYR A 417 -3.04 -0.56 -22.80
N ARG A 418 -2.25 -0.49 -23.89
CA ARG A 418 -1.83 0.79 -24.51
C ARG A 418 -3.02 1.64 -24.96
N ALA A 419 -4.02 1.01 -25.59
CA ALA A 419 -5.24 1.69 -26.04
C ALA A 419 -6.14 2.15 -24.87
N LEU A 420 -5.91 1.64 -23.66
CA LEU A 420 -6.67 1.95 -22.45
C LEU A 420 -5.90 2.88 -21.50
N ARG A 421 -4.69 3.29 -21.90
CA ARG A 421 -3.84 4.18 -21.12
C ARG A 421 -4.61 5.44 -20.74
N LYS A 422 -4.52 5.82 -19.47
CA LYS A 422 -4.99 7.10 -18.97
C LYS A 422 -3.81 7.93 -18.51
N GLY A 423 -3.98 9.26 -18.56
CA GLY A 423 -3.07 10.27 -18.03
C GLY A 423 -1.60 10.15 -18.46
N ASP A 424 -0.76 10.91 -17.77
CA ASP A 424 0.61 11.18 -18.23
C ASP A 424 1.67 10.36 -17.49
N ILE A 425 1.32 9.67 -16.40
CA ILE A 425 2.26 8.80 -15.68
C ILE A 425 2.55 7.57 -16.54
N LEU A 426 3.81 7.45 -16.94
CA LEU A 426 4.34 6.33 -17.69
C LEU A 426 5.71 5.99 -17.13
N CYS A 427 5.89 4.76 -16.64
CA CYS A 427 7.18 4.33 -16.13
C CYS A 427 8.17 4.15 -17.29
N GLY A 428 9.32 4.81 -17.19
CA GLY A 428 10.40 4.69 -18.16
C GLY A 428 10.92 3.25 -18.29
N HIS A 429 10.92 2.50 -17.18
CA HIS A 429 11.33 1.10 -17.14
C HIS A 429 10.34 0.24 -16.36
N ASN A 430 10.02 -0.93 -16.93
CA ASN A 430 9.20 -1.97 -16.32
C ASN A 430 10.03 -3.26 -16.41
N LEU A 431 10.65 -3.63 -15.29
CA LEU A 431 11.55 -4.77 -15.23
C LEU A 431 10.73 -6.03 -14.98
N TRP A 432 10.83 -6.97 -15.92
CA TRP A 432 10.27 -8.31 -15.83
C TRP A 432 11.43 -9.28 -15.57
N ILE A 433 11.58 -9.67 -14.32
CA ILE A 433 12.69 -10.55 -13.90
C ILE A 433 12.12 -11.94 -13.67
N THR A 434 12.46 -12.90 -14.53
CA THR A 434 11.78 -14.20 -14.58
C THR A 434 12.77 -15.35 -14.50
N ASN A 435 12.40 -16.45 -13.85
CA ASN A 435 13.14 -17.71 -14.02
C ASN A 435 13.10 -18.16 -15.48
N ARG A 436 14.25 -18.54 -16.02
CA ARG A 436 14.39 -19.00 -17.41
C ARG A 436 13.61 -20.27 -17.65
N GLU A 437 13.87 -21.27 -16.81
CA GLU A 437 13.21 -22.57 -16.87
C GLU A 437 12.06 -22.64 -15.86
N PRO A 438 10.87 -23.12 -16.27
CA PRO A 438 9.76 -23.36 -15.34
C PRO A 438 10.19 -24.24 -14.15
N SER A 439 9.72 -23.89 -12.95
CA SER A 439 10.05 -24.61 -11.71
C SER A 439 8.82 -24.77 -10.83
N GLU A 440 8.74 -25.88 -10.09
CA GLU A 440 7.69 -26.10 -9.09
C GLU A 440 7.91 -25.20 -7.88
N GLU A 441 9.15 -25.12 -7.39
CA GLU A 441 9.56 -24.28 -6.26
C GLU A 441 10.57 -23.25 -6.73
N TRP A 442 10.39 -22.00 -6.32
CA TRP A 442 11.25 -20.90 -6.72
C TRP A 442 11.36 -19.86 -5.61
N HIS A 443 12.51 -19.17 -5.57
CA HIS A 443 12.72 -18.06 -4.67
C HIS A 443 13.19 -16.83 -5.44
N PHE A 444 12.84 -15.66 -4.95
CA PHE A 444 13.61 -14.46 -5.25
C PHE A 444 14.24 -13.99 -3.96
N LEU A 445 15.53 -13.64 -4.00
CA LEU A 445 16.19 -12.87 -2.97
C LEU A 445 16.79 -11.65 -3.64
N SER A 446 16.34 -10.45 -3.29
CA SER A 446 16.81 -9.20 -3.88
C SER A 446 17.13 -8.15 -2.83
N VAL A 447 18.11 -7.30 -3.14
CA VAL A 447 18.49 -6.14 -2.34
C VAL A 447 18.21 -4.88 -3.15
N VAL A 448 17.53 -3.91 -2.54
CA VAL A 448 17.36 -2.55 -3.07
C VAL A 448 18.10 -1.59 -2.16
N TYR A 449 19.14 -0.96 -2.69
CA TYR A 449 20.01 -0.05 -1.96
C TYR A 449 20.02 1.34 -2.60
N PRO A 450 19.36 2.35 -2.00
CA PRO A 450 19.51 3.75 -2.40
C PRO A 450 20.80 4.34 -1.85
N GLN A 451 21.59 5.00 -2.69
CA GLN A 451 22.83 5.65 -2.27
C GLN A 451 22.52 6.92 -1.47
N PRO A 452 22.98 7.05 -0.21
CA PRO A 452 22.86 8.29 0.53
C PRO A 452 23.69 9.40 -0.10
N SER A 453 23.26 10.65 0.07
CA SER A 453 24.00 11.82 -0.44
C SER A 453 25.45 11.83 0.08
N GLY A 454 26.41 11.86 -0.84
CA GLY A 454 27.85 11.83 -0.50
C GLY A 454 28.39 10.49 0.01
N GLY A 455 27.56 9.45 0.12
CA GLY A 455 27.99 8.09 0.43
C GLY A 455 28.16 7.24 -0.83
N GLU A 456 28.39 5.94 -0.63
CA GLU A 456 28.53 4.96 -1.71
C GLU A 456 27.60 3.77 -1.45
N ILE A 457 27.24 3.04 -2.51
CA ILE A 457 26.56 1.76 -2.37
C ILE A 457 27.59 0.73 -1.90
N PRO A 458 27.41 0.07 -0.75
CA PRO A 458 28.36 -0.91 -0.26
C PRO A 458 28.38 -2.15 -1.16
N ALA A 459 29.37 -3.03 -0.96
CA ALA A 459 29.39 -4.33 -1.62
C ALA A 459 28.12 -5.13 -1.26
N ILE A 460 27.48 -5.69 -2.28
CA ILE A 460 26.36 -6.63 -2.15
C ILE A 460 26.85 -7.98 -2.69
N GLU A 461 27.16 -8.89 -1.77
CA GLU A 461 27.84 -10.15 -2.06
C GLU A 461 26.90 -11.33 -1.86
N ARG A 462 26.77 -12.17 -2.89
CA ARG A 462 26.11 -13.47 -2.76
C ARG A 462 27.01 -14.41 -1.97
N ILE A 463 26.54 -14.89 -0.82
CA ILE A 463 27.21 -15.94 -0.04
C ILE A 463 26.73 -17.32 -0.52
N ASP A 464 25.42 -17.47 -0.66
CA ASP A 464 24.75 -18.61 -1.28
C ASP A 464 23.36 -18.17 -1.80
N ASP A 465 22.51 -19.11 -2.20
CA ASP A 465 21.20 -18.82 -2.79
C ASP A 465 20.20 -18.18 -1.81
N ASN A 466 20.34 -18.42 -0.51
CA ASN A 466 19.45 -17.89 0.53
C ASN A 466 20.12 -16.86 1.43
N THR A 467 21.37 -16.47 1.10
CA THR A 467 22.20 -15.63 1.98
C THR A 467 22.95 -14.56 1.20
N VAL A 468 22.78 -13.32 1.64
CA VAL A 468 23.45 -12.14 1.09
C VAL A 468 24.22 -11.42 2.18
N ARG A 469 25.38 -10.85 1.83
CA ARG A 469 26.07 -9.86 2.64
C ARG A 469 25.96 -8.49 2.00
N VAL A 470 25.49 -7.51 2.78
CA VAL A 470 25.38 -6.11 2.36
C VAL A 470 26.27 -5.28 3.28
N GLY A 471 27.41 -4.80 2.75
CA GLY A 471 28.46 -4.21 3.56
C GLY A 471 28.96 -5.21 4.61
N GLU A 472 28.71 -4.92 5.88
CA GLU A 472 29.13 -5.77 7.00
C GLU A 472 28.06 -6.78 7.44
N LYS A 473 26.79 -6.59 7.04
CA LYS A 473 25.66 -7.42 7.53
C LYS A 473 25.37 -8.60 6.63
N THR A 474 25.37 -9.79 7.22
CA THR A 474 24.99 -11.05 6.56
C THR A 474 23.55 -11.41 6.92
N ILE A 475 22.72 -11.65 5.89
CA ILE A 475 21.28 -11.89 6.02
C ILE A 475 20.96 -13.22 5.36
N CYS A 476 20.36 -14.14 6.12
CA CYS A 476 20.02 -15.49 5.68
C CYS A 476 18.51 -15.77 5.84
N PHE A 477 17.91 -16.41 4.84
CA PHE A 477 16.49 -16.80 4.83
C PHE A 477 16.28 -18.32 4.95
N ASP A 478 17.33 -19.08 5.20
CA ASP A 478 17.26 -20.54 5.34
C ASP A 478 18.01 -20.98 6.61
N PRO A 479 17.30 -21.35 7.70
CA PRO A 479 17.94 -21.77 8.94
C PRO A 479 18.73 -23.08 8.82
N SER A 480 18.54 -23.83 7.73
CA SER A 480 19.29 -25.05 7.45
C SER A 480 20.56 -24.82 6.64
N ALA A 481 20.74 -23.62 6.08
CA ALA A 481 21.92 -23.29 5.29
C ALA A 481 23.18 -23.27 6.18
N PRO A 482 24.34 -23.73 5.67
CA PRO A 482 25.61 -23.66 6.41
C PRO A 482 25.98 -22.24 6.87
N SER A 483 25.54 -21.23 6.12
CA SER A 483 25.74 -19.81 6.38
C SER A 483 24.86 -19.24 7.49
N ALA A 484 23.78 -19.92 7.89
CA ALA A 484 22.82 -19.43 8.89
C ALA A 484 23.49 -19.18 10.25
N ALA A 485 24.46 -20.02 10.64
CA ALA A 485 25.18 -19.88 11.91
C ALA A 485 26.04 -18.61 12.00
N ALA A 486 26.38 -18.01 10.85
CA ALA A 486 27.18 -16.80 10.74
C ALA A 486 26.36 -15.58 10.28
N ALA A 487 25.04 -15.69 10.18
CA ALA A 487 24.16 -14.61 9.77
C ALA A 487 23.87 -13.66 10.94
N ASP A 488 23.98 -12.35 10.68
CA ASP A 488 23.56 -11.32 11.64
C ASP A 488 22.04 -11.23 11.73
N ILE A 489 21.35 -11.51 10.61
CA ILE A 489 19.90 -11.58 10.54
C ILE A 489 19.52 -12.94 9.94
N LEU A 490 18.79 -13.73 10.70
CA LEU A 490 18.24 -15.01 10.26
C LEU A 490 16.71 -14.95 10.24
N VAL A 491 16.11 -15.20 9.07
CA VAL A 491 14.67 -15.31 8.90
C VAL A 491 14.34 -16.78 8.63
N ASP A 492 13.64 -17.43 9.56
CA ASP A 492 13.13 -18.78 9.36
C ASP A 492 11.83 -18.74 8.55
N VAL A 493 11.96 -18.77 7.22
CA VAL A 493 10.81 -18.73 6.30
C VAL A 493 9.94 -19.99 6.40
N THR A 494 10.44 -21.09 6.97
CA THR A 494 9.71 -22.35 7.06
C THR A 494 8.53 -22.27 8.05
N GLN A 495 8.54 -21.32 8.97
CA GLN A 495 7.44 -21.07 9.91
C GLN A 495 6.17 -20.52 9.22
N PHE A 496 6.26 -20.12 7.96
CA PHE A 496 5.17 -19.51 7.20
C PHE A 496 4.64 -20.44 6.09
N ARG A 497 5.13 -21.67 6.01
CA ARG A 497 4.76 -22.66 4.98
C ARG A 497 3.50 -23.44 5.28
#